data_AF-A0A4Q5LAK0-F1
#
_entry.id   AF-A0A4Q5LAK0-F1
#
_cell.length_a   1.000
_cell.length_b   1.000
_cell.length_c   1.000
_cell.angle_alpha   90.00
_cell.angle_beta   90.00
_cell.angle_gamma   90.00
#
_symmetry.space_group_name_H-M   'P 1'
#
loop_
_entity.id
_entity.type
_entity.pdbx_description
1 polymer ?
#
loop_
_entity_poly.entity_id
_entity_poly.type
_entity_poly.pdbx_seq_one_letter_code
_entity_poly.pdbx_strand_id
1 'polypeptide(L)'
;MTPRGKIVIGALIVALLYFGINKLVSSGAVFKKADTQSVLLNSIELPTVAAGSRTNVVVPLAPLPGTTPAEKGTPVTWEIMAWNSQMAGMLANGGPRTTQSSSMAANGVDLQIVRQDDVAKMQADLVKNALDLQTNPETPGLIVSIMGDGLPAFSAVQSQLAKTGTGLQILPYSCGKSFGEDKLMGPQEWLDNPKAALGKTIACYLRDGDHNIALKWCADNGLKVNPDETTYDPEAVNFMAASDFLVAAEKYILGKPESRTKIVKGKNTGVKVDVVADGVATWTPGDVNIAKQKGGLVNIVSTKDYSNQMPNIMVTTKRWYDAHPTEVQGIMTALAVAGDQVKSHPEALERAADISAAVYGDQDKPGAYWLKYYKGVSEADRNGNVVELGGSKAFNFADNLTLFGLDNGGTNIYAAVYKTFGDVQSKLYPKELPTYVPLEQMLDLTILKKLQSQYKGKTIAPAETQQFADDDEIRRSVSKRAWNIEFNTGQSSFTPAAERQLSQLFDDLVVAGRLKVAVHGHTDNAGDPQRNQQLSEDRALAVEHWLEAKSASAFPAGRVQVYAHGATEPVASNSTPAGKAQNRRVEIVLGN
;
A
#
# COMPACT_ATOMS: atom_id res chain seq x y z
N MET A 1 -52.80 -18.72 -35.79
CA MET A 1 -51.53 -18.08 -35.42
C MET A 1 -50.37 -18.97 -35.83
N THR A 2 -49.36 -18.43 -36.52
CA THR A 2 -48.12 -19.13 -36.85
C THR A 2 -47.25 -19.34 -35.59
N PRO A 3 -46.26 -20.25 -35.61
CA PRO A 3 -45.36 -20.48 -34.47
C PRO A 3 -44.63 -19.21 -34.01
N ARG A 4 -44.10 -18.41 -34.97
CA ARG A 4 -43.46 -17.12 -34.66
C ARG A 4 -44.43 -16.12 -34.00
N GLY A 5 -45.69 -16.08 -34.46
CA GLY A 5 -46.72 -15.23 -33.84
C GLY A 5 -47.07 -15.63 -32.40
N LYS A 6 -47.03 -16.92 -32.06
CA LYS A 6 -47.19 -17.38 -30.66
C LYS A 6 -46.05 -16.92 -29.77
N ILE A 7 -44.81 -16.99 -30.26
CA ILE A 7 -43.60 -16.60 -29.52
C ILE A 7 -43.57 -15.09 -29.23
N VAL A 8 -43.85 -14.25 -30.23
CA VAL A 8 -43.86 -12.77 -30.08
C VAL A 8 -44.93 -12.32 -29.07
N ILE A 9 -46.13 -12.90 -29.12
CA ILE A 9 -47.21 -12.56 -28.18
C ILE A 9 -46.88 -13.04 -26.76
N GLY A 10 -46.26 -14.22 -26.60
CA GLY A 10 -45.78 -14.69 -25.30
C GLY A 10 -44.74 -13.75 -24.67
N ALA A 11 -43.75 -13.30 -25.46
CA ALA A 11 -42.73 -12.37 -24.99
C ALA A 11 -43.30 -11.02 -24.54
N LEU A 12 -44.29 -10.47 -25.28
CA LEU A 12 -44.96 -9.23 -24.93
C LEU A 12 -45.77 -9.33 -23.62
N ILE A 13 -46.44 -10.46 -23.37
CA ILE A 13 -47.19 -10.69 -22.13
C ILE A 13 -46.25 -10.76 -20.92
N VAL A 14 -45.10 -11.46 -21.04
CA VAL A 14 -44.10 -11.53 -19.97
C VAL A 14 -43.50 -10.14 -19.67
N ALA A 15 -43.18 -9.36 -20.71
CA ALA A 15 -42.68 -7.99 -20.53
C ALA A 15 -43.71 -7.09 -19.83
N LEU A 16 -44.98 -7.14 -20.24
CA LEU A 16 -46.06 -6.36 -19.62
C LEU A 16 -46.30 -6.74 -18.15
N LEU A 17 -46.23 -8.03 -17.80
CA LEU A 17 -46.33 -8.48 -16.41
C LEU A 17 -45.13 -8.00 -15.57
N TYR A 18 -43.91 -8.12 -16.08
CA TYR A 18 -42.70 -7.69 -15.38
C TYR A 18 -42.70 -6.17 -15.10
N PHE A 19 -42.98 -5.35 -16.11
CA PHE A 19 -43.10 -3.90 -15.93
C PHE A 19 -44.32 -3.49 -15.09
N GLY A 20 -45.45 -4.20 -15.20
CA GLY A 20 -46.64 -3.95 -14.38
C GLY A 20 -46.39 -4.19 -12.88
N ILE A 21 -45.74 -5.30 -12.54
CA ILE A 21 -45.42 -5.66 -11.15
C ILE A 21 -44.38 -4.69 -10.58
N ASN A 22 -43.28 -4.40 -11.30
CA ASN A 22 -42.29 -3.42 -10.86
C ASN A 22 -42.92 -2.04 -10.62
N LYS A 23 -43.85 -1.59 -11.48
CA LYS A 23 -44.55 -0.30 -11.32
C LYS A 23 -45.53 -0.27 -10.16
N LEU A 24 -46.13 -1.40 -9.80
CA LEU A 24 -46.96 -1.53 -8.59
C LEU A 24 -46.12 -1.50 -7.31
N VAL A 25 -45.04 -2.29 -7.24
CA VAL A 25 -44.14 -2.35 -6.07
C VAL A 25 -43.48 -0.99 -5.79
N SER A 26 -43.03 -0.29 -6.83
CA SER A 26 -42.44 1.06 -6.73
C SER A 26 -43.44 2.19 -6.43
N SER A 27 -44.75 1.93 -6.41
CA SER A 27 -45.77 2.95 -6.14
C SER A 27 -46.05 3.20 -4.67
N GLY A 28 -45.62 2.31 -3.76
CA GLY A 28 -45.83 2.44 -2.30
C GLY A 28 -47.29 2.42 -1.83
N ALA A 29 -48.26 2.14 -2.71
CA ALA A 29 -49.67 2.50 -2.52
C ALA A 29 -50.50 1.63 -1.55
N VAL A 30 -49.89 0.74 -0.75
CA VAL A 30 -50.63 -0.31 -0.03
C VAL A 30 -50.63 -0.17 1.51
N PHE A 31 -49.58 0.38 2.14
CA PHE A 31 -49.51 0.49 3.61
C PHE A 31 -48.88 1.82 4.09
N LYS A 32 -49.41 2.38 5.18
CA LYS A 32 -48.92 3.59 5.88
C LYS A 32 -48.58 3.30 7.35
N LYS A 33 -47.69 4.12 7.92
CA LYS A 33 -47.27 4.17 9.34
C LYS A 33 -48.46 4.53 10.28
N ALA A 34 -48.40 4.47 11.61
CA ALA A 34 -47.27 4.58 12.56
C ALA A 34 -47.65 3.96 13.92
N ASP A 35 -46.75 3.60 14.86
CA ASP A 35 -45.30 3.27 14.85
C ASP A 35 -45.09 2.28 16.06
N THR A 36 -44.13 2.21 17.01
CA THR A 36 -42.99 3.03 17.52
C THR A 36 -41.91 2.16 18.20
N GLN A 37 -40.65 2.59 18.10
CA GLN A 37 -39.47 2.25 18.92
C GLN A 37 -39.13 0.76 19.21
N SER A 38 -38.21 0.24 18.41
CA SER A 38 -36.92 -0.25 18.91
C SER A 38 -35.82 0.40 18.06
N VAL A 39 -34.74 0.88 18.67
CA VAL A 39 -33.69 1.61 17.95
C VAL A 39 -32.73 0.61 17.31
N LEU A 40 -32.69 0.59 15.98
CA LEU A 40 -31.53 0.07 15.25
C LEU A 40 -30.36 1.00 15.55
N LEU A 41 -29.30 0.48 16.17
CA LEU A 41 -28.00 1.15 16.18
C LEU A 41 -27.60 1.41 14.74
N ASN A 42 -27.24 2.67 14.45
CA ASN A 42 -26.88 3.10 13.11
C ASN A 42 -25.82 2.16 12.54
N SER A 43 -26.00 1.74 11.28
CA SER A 43 -24.84 1.44 10.44
C SER A 43 -23.91 2.63 10.53
N ILE A 44 -22.67 2.43 10.98
CA ILE A 44 -21.66 3.47 10.93
C ILE A 44 -21.41 3.73 9.44
N GLU A 45 -22.05 4.78 8.92
CA GLU A 45 -21.46 5.51 7.81
C GLU A 45 -20.06 5.89 8.29
N LEU A 46 -19.05 5.22 7.74
CA LEU A 46 -17.69 5.75 7.71
C LEU A 46 -17.84 7.21 7.28
N PRO A 47 -17.28 8.19 8.00
CA PRO A 47 -17.50 9.59 7.69
C PRO A 47 -17.19 9.79 6.21
N THR A 48 -18.22 10.10 5.42
CA THR A 48 -18.03 10.52 4.03
C THR A 48 -17.26 11.81 4.13
N VAL A 49 -15.92 11.72 4.00
CA VAL A 49 -14.99 12.84 4.11
C VAL A 49 -15.58 13.96 3.27
N ALA A 50 -16.11 14.99 3.95
CA ALA A 50 -16.97 15.98 3.33
C ALA A 50 -16.20 16.53 2.13
N ALA A 51 -16.75 16.39 0.92
CA ALA A 51 -15.97 16.41 -0.32
C ALA A 51 -15.18 17.71 -0.46
N GLY A 52 -13.95 17.70 0.07
CA GLY A 52 -13.25 18.90 0.53
C GLY A 52 -13.09 19.85 -0.62
N SER A 53 -13.81 20.97 -0.55
CA SER A 53 -14.28 21.75 -1.70
C SER A 53 -13.30 21.70 -2.87
N ARG A 54 -13.53 20.74 -3.78
CA ARG A 54 -12.60 20.55 -4.89
C ARG A 54 -12.68 21.81 -5.73
N THR A 55 -11.61 22.61 -5.67
CA THR A 55 -11.26 23.52 -6.74
C THR A 55 -10.99 22.63 -7.95
N ASN A 56 -12.07 22.26 -8.65
CA ASN A 56 -12.04 21.40 -9.82
C ASN A 56 -11.32 22.15 -10.93
N VAL A 57 -9.99 22.03 -10.89
CA VAL A 57 -9.09 22.28 -11.98
C VAL A 57 -9.41 21.21 -13.03
N VAL A 58 -10.42 21.49 -13.85
CA VAL A 58 -10.90 20.56 -14.88
C VAL A 58 -9.82 20.49 -15.95
N VAL A 59 -8.90 19.54 -15.79
CA VAL A 59 -8.05 19.07 -16.88
C VAL A 59 -9.00 18.50 -17.95
N PRO A 60 -9.04 19.03 -19.19
CA PRO A 60 -9.97 18.54 -20.20
C PRO A 60 -9.74 17.06 -20.51
N LEU A 61 -10.82 16.32 -20.81
CA LEU A 61 -10.70 14.94 -21.27
C LEU A 61 -9.95 14.90 -22.60
N ALA A 62 -8.79 14.24 -22.60
CA ALA A 62 -8.01 13.98 -23.80
C ALA A 62 -8.68 12.88 -24.65
N PRO A 63 -8.49 12.86 -25.97
CA PRO A 63 -8.93 11.74 -26.80
C PRO A 63 -8.36 10.42 -26.28
N LEU A 64 -9.23 9.48 -25.94
CA LEU A 64 -8.83 8.18 -25.38
C LEU A 64 -8.08 7.36 -26.45
N PRO A 65 -7.01 6.63 -26.07
CA PRO A 65 -6.21 5.88 -27.01
C PRO A 65 -7.00 4.73 -27.64
N GLY A 66 -6.85 4.58 -28.96
CA GLY A 66 -7.44 3.49 -29.74
C GLY A 66 -6.72 2.15 -29.50
N THR A 67 -6.87 1.21 -30.42
CA THR A 67 -6.23 -0.12 -30.35
C THR A 67 -5.16 -0.35 -31.41
N THR A 68 -5.05 0.53 -32.42
CA THR A 68 -4.06 0.42 -33.51
C THR A 68 -2.64 0.65 -32.97
N PRO A 69 -1.68 -0.27 -33.15
CA PRO A 69 -0.29 -0.06 -32.77
C PRO A 69 0.36 1.18 -33.42
N ALA A 70 1.27 1.82 -32.68
CA ALA A 70 2.05 2.96 -33.17
C ALA A 70 3.26 2.54 -34.02
N GLU A 71 3.94 1.45 -33.61
CA GLU A 71 5.14 0.86 -34.26
C GLU A 71 6.26 1.86 -34.55
N LYS A 72 6.37 2.89 -33.70
CA LYS A 72 7.26 4.05 -33.84
C LYS A 72 7.62 4.59 -32.47
N GLY A 73 8.92 4.84 -32.28
CA GLY A 73 9.50 5.33 -31.03
C GLY A 73 10.69 4.48 -30.61
N THR A 74 11.37 4.90 -29.55
CA THR A 74 12.44 4.11 -28.94
C THR A 74 11.82 2.87 -28.28
N PRO A 75 12.26 1.64 -28.62
CA PRO A 75 11.62 0.42 -28.14
C PRO A 75 11.99 0.13 -26.68
N VAL A 76 10.98 -0.19 -25.87
CA VAL A 76 11.14 -0.49 -24.44
C VAL A 76 10.17 -1.61 -24.04
N THR A 77 10.63 -2.56 -23.23
CA THR A 77 9.78 -3.53 -22.54
C THR A 77 9.46 -3.02 -21.13
N TRP A 78 8.19 -3.12 -20.71
CA TRP A 78 7.77 -2.85 -19.33
C TRP A 78 7.22 -4.12 -18.69
N GLU A 79 7.98 -4.70 -17.77
CA GLU A 79 7.57 -5.86 -16.97
C GLU A 79 6.80 -5.42 -15.72
N ILE A 80 5.66 -6.06 -15.48
CA ILE A 80 4.67 -5.67 -14.48
C ILE A 80 3.94 -6.86 -13.86
N MET A 81 3.66 -6.79 -12.56
CA MET A 81 2.72 -7.70 -11.88
C MET A 81 1.28 -7.40 -12.29
N ALA A 82 0.34 -8.34 -12.13
CA ALA A 82 -1.09 -8.04 -12.23
C ALA A 82 -1.61 -7.22 -11.04
N TRP A 83 -1.55 -5.87 -11.10
CA TRP A 83 -1.76 -4.98 -9.95
C TRP A 83 -2.40 -3.63 -10.34
N ASN A 84 -3.49 -3.21 -9.68
CA ASN A 84 -4.31 -2.07 -10.17
C ASN A 84 -3.64 -0.69 -10.02
N SER A 85 -2.52 -0.57 -9.30
CA SER A 85 -1.76 0.70 -9.19
C SER A 85 -1.23 1.25 -10.53
N GLN A 86 -1.26 0.44 -11.60
CA GLN A 86 -0.64 0.70 -12.90
C GLN A 86 -1.55 1.45 -13.90
N MET A 87 -2.82 1.71 -13.57
CA MET A 87 -3.83 2.24 -14.52
C MET A 87 -3.38 3.49 -15.31
N ALA A 88 -2.61 4.40 -14.70
CA ALA A 88 -2.06 5.55 -15.41
C ALA A 88 -1.09 5.14 -16.55
N GLY A 89 -0.23 4.15 -16.32
CA GLY A 89 0.67 3.62 -17.34
C GLY A 89 -0.06 2.84 -18.44
N MET A 90 -1.11 2.10 -18.08
CA MET A 90 -2.00 1.43 -19.04
C MET A 90 -2.61 2.44 -20.02
N LEU A 91 -3.21 3.53 -19.50
CA LEU A 91 -3.77 4.59 -20.33
C LEU A 91 -2.70 5.38 -21.10
N ALA A 92 -1.53 5.65 -20.48
CA ALA A 92 -0.43 6.34 -21.15
C ALA A 92 0.04 5.57 -22.39
N ASN A 93 0.09 4.24 -22.32
CA ASN A 93 0.47 3.40 -23.44
C ASN A 93 -0.65 3.16 -24.46
N GLY A 94 -1.88 3.01 -23.96
CA GLY A 94 -3.10 2.80 -24.75
C GLY A 94 -3.42 1.35 -25.12
N GLY A 95 -2.51 0.42 -24.86
CA GLY A 95 -2.68 -1.01 -25.10
C GLY A 95 -1.51 -1.84 -24.56
N PRO A 96 -1.51 -3.17 -24.77
CA PRO A 96 -0.37 -4.03 -24.45
C PRO A 96 0.91 -3.65 -25.19
N ARG A 97 0.79 -3.04 -26.38
CA ARG A 97 1.86 -2.27 -27.03
C ARG A 97 1.37 -0.84 -27.25
N THR A 98 2.28 0.12 -27.37
CA THR A 98 1.94 1.52 -27.65
C THR A 98 1.00 1.64 -28.83
N THR A 99 -0.12 2.34 -28.62
CA THR A 99 -1.12 2.61 -29.66
C THR A 99 -0.99 4.01 -30.22
N GLN A 100 -1.52 4.22 -31.43
CA GLN A 100 -1.64 5.55 -32.03
C GLN A 100 -2.46 6.48 -31.14
N SER A 101 -2.04 7.75 -31.09
CA SER A 101 -2.59 8.81 -30.23
C SER A 101 -2.48 8.56 -28.71
N SER A 102 -1.74 7.55 -28.24
CA SER A 102 -1.43 7.42 -26.81
C SER A 102 -0.37 8.44 -26.36
N SER A 103 -0.25 8.63 -25.05
CA SER A 103 0.70 9.61 -24.51
C SER A 103 2.16 9.13 -24.62
N MET A 104 2.41 7.81 -24.58
CA MET A 104 3.73 7.24 -24.89
C MET A 104 4.12 7.48 -26.36
N ALA A 105 3.19 7.26 -27.30
CA ALA A 105 3.42 7.56 -28.72
C ALA A 105 3.73 9.05 -28.95
N ALA A 106 3.00 9.94 -28.27
CA ALA A 106 3.21 11.39 -28.34
C ALA A 106 4.58 11.84 -27.76
N ASN A 107 5.21 11.00 -26.93
CA ASN A 107 6.55 11.22 -26.37
C ASN A 107 7.63 10.36 -27.04
N GLY A 108 7.33 9.67 -28.14
CA GLY A 108 8.31 8.95 -28.96
C GLY A 108 8.78 7.61 -28.39
N VAL A 109 7.95 6.91 -27.60
CA VAL A 109 8.29 5.61 -26.97
C VAL A 109 7.37 4.51 -27.53
N ASP A 110 7.95 3.37 -27.91
CA ASP A 110 7.21 2.14 -28.28
C ASP A 110 7.38 1.09 -27.18
N LEU A 111 6.49 1.18 -26.19
CA LEU A 111 6.47 0.39 -24.97
C LEU A 111 5.64 -0.89 -25.16
N GLN A 112 6.29 -2.05 -25.09
CA GLN A 112 5.65 -3.36 -24.98
C GLN A 112 5.49 -3.73 -23.50
N ILE A 113 4.25 -3.81 -23.03
CA ILE A 113 3.93 -4.23 -21.66
C ILE A 113 3.90 -5.77 -21.60
N VAL A 114 4.48 -6.35 -20.56
CA VAL A 114 4.58 -7.79 -20.33
C VAL A 114 4.21 -8.11 -18.89
N ARG A 115 3.23 -9.01 -18.69
CA ARG A 115 2.94 -9.54 -17.35
C ARG A 115 4.09 -10.43 -16.87
N GLN A 116 4.64 -10.08 -15.72
CA GLN A 116 5.66 -10.80 -14.98
C GLN A 116 5.28 -10.76 -13.50
N ASP A 117 4.93 -11.91 -12.92
CA ASP A 117 4.59 -12.02 -11.49
C ASP A 117 5.76 -12.60 -10.66
N ASP A 118 6.87 -13.03 -11.29
CA ASP A 118 8.09 -13.53 -10.62
C ASP A 118 9.16 -12.42 -10.52
N VAL A 119 9.41 -11.97 -9.28
CA VAL A 119 10.38 -10.92 -8.94
C VAL A 119 11.84 -11.36 -9.17
N ALA A 120 12.17 -12.64 -8.95
CA ALA A 120 13.50 -13.17 -9.21
C ALA A 120 13.76 -13.26 -10.72
N LYS A 121 12.72 -13.52 -11.52
CA LYS A 121 12.79 -13.44 -12.97
C LYS A 121 13.03 -12.01 -13.47
N MET A 122 12.31 -11.01 -12.95
CA MET A 122 12.56 -9.59 -13.26
C MET A 122 14.02 -9.18 -13.01
N GLN A 123 14.61 -9.62 -11.89
CA GLN A 123 16.02 -9.38 -11.58
C GLN A 123 16.96 -10.01 -12.62
N ALA A 124 16.68 -11.25 -13.04
CA ALA A 124 17.46 -11.94 -14.06
C ALA A 124 17.32 -11.29 -15.45
N ASP A 125 16.14 -10.84 -15.83
CA ASP A 125 15.88 -10.16 -17.10
C ASP A 125 16.53 -8.77 -17.15
N LEU A 126 16.61 -8.03 -16.04
CA LEU A 126 17.41 -6.80 -15.92
C LEU A 126 18.92 -7.06 -16.11
N VAL A 127 19.46 -8.12 -15.52
CA VAL A 127 20.88 -8.49 -15.71
C VAL A 127 21.14 -8.94 -17.15
N LYS A 128 20.20 -9.67 -17.77
CA LYS A 128 20.26 -10.01 -19.19
C LYS A 128 20.22 -8.76 -20.08
N ASN A 129 19.27 -7.85 -19.86
CA ASN A 129 19.14 -6.61 -20.60
C ASN A 129 20.41 -5.76 -20.49
N ALA A 130 21.04 -5.70 -19.30
CA ALA A 130 22.31 -5.01 -19.11
C ALA A 130 23.47 -5.61 -19.94
N LEU A 131 23.53 -6.94 -20.06
CA LEU A 131 24.51 -7.65 -20.91
C LEU A 131 24.22 -7.46 -22.41
N ASP A 132 22.96 -7.55 -22.82
CA ASP A 132 22.54 -7.32 -24.21
C ASP A 132 22.92 -5.88 -24.63
N LEU A 133 22.55 -4.87 -23.82
CA LEU A 133 22.95 -3.46 -23.97
C LEU A 133 24.48 -3.23 -23.94
N GLN A 134 25.27 -4.16 -23.43
CA GLN A 134 26.74 -4.09 -23.48
C GLN A 134 27.29 -4.47 -24.86
N THR A 135 26.57 -5.31 -25.60
CA THR A 135 26.97 -5.85 -26.91
C THR A 135 26.27 -5.18 -28.09
N ASN A 136 25.05 -4.69 -27.87
CA ASN A 136 24.25 -3.94 -28.82
C ASN A 136 23.53 -2.77 -28.12
N PRO A 137 23.96 -1.50 -28.34
CA PRO A 137 23.29 -0.32 -27.79
C PRO A 137 21.83 -0.17 -28.23
N GLU A 138 21.48 -0.67 -29.43
CA GLU A 138 20.11 -0.65 -29.98
C GLU A 138 19.19 -1.73 -29.35
N THR A 139 19.62 -2.37 -28.26
CA THR A 139 18.77 -3.32 -27.52
C THR A 139 17.64 -2.54 -26.85
N PRO A 140 16.37 -2.98 -26.96
CA PRO A 140 15.26 -2.33 -26.26
C PRO A 140 15.53 -2.17 -24.76
N GLY A 141 15.13 -1.03 -24.20
CA GLY A 141 15.23 -0.80 -22.76
C GLY A 141 14.35 -1.79 -22.00
N LEU A 142 14.75 -2.20 -20.78
CA LEU A 142 13.85 -2.90 -19.86
C LEU A 142 13.53 -2.00 -18.67
N ILE A 143 12.24 -1.80 -18.42
CA ILE A 143 11.70 -1.20 -17.21
C ILE A 143 10.93 -2.30 -16.46
N VAL A 144 11.08 -2.34 -15.14
CA VAL A 144 10.35 -3.24 -14.24
C VAL A 144 9.57 -2.38 -13.25
N SER A 145 8.28 -2.65 -13.05
CA SER A 145 7.55 -2.12 -11.89
C SER A 145 7.52 -3.11 -10.74
N ILE A 146 7.74 -2.59 -9.54
CA ILE A 146 7.70 -3.31 -8.27
C ILE A 146 6.91 -2.52 -7.22
N MET A 147 6.57 -3.18 -6.11
CA MET A 147 6.13 -2.51 -4.90
C MET A 147 7.29 -1.71 -4.29
N GLY A 148 7.06 -0.44 -3.97
CA GLY A 148 8.13 0.48 -3.58
C GLY A 148 8.89 0.10 -2.30
N ASP A 149 8.21 -0.56 -1.36
CA ASP A 149 8.77 -1.15 -0.15
C ASP A 149 9.46 -2.51 -0.38
N GLY A 150 9.24 -3.15 -1.53
CA GLY A 150 9.98 -4.32 -1.99
C GLY A 150 11.36 -3.98 -2.59
N LEU A 151 11.60 -2.73 -3.01
CA LEU A 151 12.88 -2.32 -3.61
C LEU A 151 14.13 -2.58 -2.74
N PRO A 152 14.13 -2.48 -1.39
CA PRO A 152 15.31 -2.78 -0.58
C PRO A 152 15.83 -4.21 -0.79
N ALA A 153 14.95 -5.22 -0.75
CA ALA A 153 15.29 -6.60 -1.12
C ALA A 153 15.63 -6.73 -2.61
N PHE A 154 14.84 -6.10 -3.50
CA PHE A 154 15.09 -6.14 -4.95
C PHE A 154 16.48 -5.59 -5.31
N SER A 155 16.98 -4.60 -4.55
CA SER A 155 18.27 -3.94 -4.78
C SER A 155 19.48 -4.87 -4.68
N ALA A 156 19.33 -6.10 -4.15
CA ALA A 156 20.36 -7.13 -4.20
C ALA A 156 20.89 -7.41 -5.62
N VAL A 157 20.06 -7.20 -6.66
CA VAL A 157 20.43 -7.30 -8.08
C VAL A 157 21.55 -6.33 -8.49
N GLN A 158 21.75 -5.22 -7.77
CA GLN A 158 22.86 -4.28 -7.95
C GLN A 158 24.22 -5.00 -7.98
N SER A 159 24.40 -6.03 -7.14
CA SER A 159 25.63 -6.83 -7.06
C SER A 159 25.91 -7.65 -8.33
N GLN A 160 24.90 -7.88 -9.17
CA GLN A 160 25.00 -8.56 -10.46
C GLN A 160 25.15 -7.54 -11.59
N LEU A 161 24.34 -6.47 -11.60
CA LEU A 161 24.43 -5.36 -12.56
C LEU A 161 25.81 -4.70 -12.55
N ALA A 162 26.44 -4.54 -11.38
CA ALA A 162 27.81 -4.05 -11.24
C ALA A 162 28.83 -4.86 -12.05
N LYS A 163 28.65 -6.19 -12.17
CA LYS A 163 29.53 -7.08 -12.94
C LYS A 163 29.37 -6.91 -14.46
N THR A 164 28.21 -6.40 -14.90
CA THR A 164 27.95 -6.02 -16.30
C THR A 164 28.39 -4.58 -16.63
N GLY A 165 28.98 -3.87 -15.65
CA GLY A 165 29.39 -2.47 -15.80
C GLY A 165 28.22 -1.47 -15.76
N THR A 166 27.19 -1.73 -14.96
CA THR A 166 26.08 -0.79 -14.73
C THR A 166 25.53 -0.91 -13.30
N GLY A 167 24.42 -0.24 -13.00
CA GLY A 167 23.65 -0.41 -11.76
C GLY A 167 22.15 -0.40 -12.05
N LEU A 168 21.35 -0.54 -11.00
CA LEU A 168 19.92 -0.29 -11.00
C LEU A 168 19.67 1.22 -10.87
N GLN A 169 18.65 1.72 -11.57
CA GLN A 169 18.28 3.13 -11.58
C GLN A 169 16.75 3.23 -11.53
N ILE A 170 16.24 3.98 -10.56
CA ILE A 170 14.83 4.32 -10.42
C ILE A 170 14.50 5.41 -11.45
N LEU A 171 13.40 5.22 -12.18
CA LEU A 171 12.73 6.35 -12.84
C LEU A 171 12.02 7.13 -11.73
N PRO A 172 12.29 8.43 -11.53
CA PRO A 172 11.73 9.21 -10.42
C PRO A 172 10.26 9.59 -10.68
N TYR A 173 9.42 8.58 -10.92
CA TYR A 173 8.00 8.69 -11.21
C TYR A 173 7.29 7.37 -10.91
N SER A 174 6.07 7.47 -10.39
CA SER A 174 5.20 6.37 -10.04
C SER A 174 3.87 6.49 -10.78
N CYS A 175 3.37 5.36 -11.30
CA CYS A 175 2.06 5.30 -11.96
C CYS A 175 0.88 5.48 -10.99
N GLY A 176 1.11 5.23 -9.70
CA GLY A 176 0.07 5.10 -8.70
C GLY A 176 0.53 4.28 -7.51
N LYS A 177 -0.38 3.96 -6.59
CA LYS A 177 -0.13 3.12 -5.43
C LYS A 177 -1.29 2.17 -5.14
N SER A 178 -0.98 1.11 -4.41
CA SER A 178 -1.98 0.35 -3.69
C SER A 178 -2.65 1.24 -2.62
N PHE A 179 -3.94 1.04 -2.42
CA PHE A 179 -4.76 1.85 -1.50
C PHE A 179 -5.94 1.05 -0.91
N GLY A 180 -5.64 -0.12 -0.35
CA GLY A 180 -6.58 -1.12 0.15
C GLY A 180 -6.46 -2.47 -0.52
N GLU A 181 -5.92 -2.51 -1.74
CA GLU A 181 -5.72 -3.70 -2.56
C GLU A 181 -4.77 -4.71 -1.89
N ASP A 182 -3.61 -4.26 -1.43
CA ASP A 182 -2.64 -5.07 -0.71
C ASP A 182 -2.96 -5.01 0.79
N LYS A 183 -3.07 -6.19 1.42
CA LYS A 183 -3.63 -6.33 2.77
C LYS A 183 -3.14 -7.57 3.50
N LEU A 184 -3.12 -7.50 4.83
CA LEU A 184 -3.14 -8.68 5.69
C LEU A 184 -4.59 -9.04 6.02
N MET A 185 -5.02 -10.22 5.59
CA MET A 185 -6.28 -10.85 5.99
C MET A 185 -6.03 -11.88 7.10
N GLY A 186 -6.87 -11.90 8.12
CA GLY A 186 -6.74 -12.79 9.28
C GLY A 186 -8.08 -13.00 10.00
N PRO A 187 -8.17 -13.91 10.96
CA PRO A 187 -9.40 -14.09 11.74
C PRO A 187 -9.69 -12.85 12.60
N GLN A 188 -10.97 -12.58 12.91
CA GLN A 188 -11.39 -11.42 13.71
C GLN A 188 -10.64 -11.30 15.05
N GLU A 189 -10.25 -12.43 15.65
CA GLU A 189 -9.49 -12.48 16.90
C GLU A 189 -8.16 -11.69 16.86
N TRP A 190 -7.57 -11.46 15.67
CA TRP A 190 -6.35 -10.65 15.50
C TRP A 190 -6.61 -9.14 15.45
N LEU A 191 -7.81 -8.71 15.06
CA LEU A 191 -8.23 -7.30 15.22
C LEU A 191 -8.54 -7.00 16.69
N ASP A 192 -9.29 -7.88 17.33
CA ASP A 192 -9.70 -7.73 18.73
C ASP A 192 -8.49 -7.82 19.68
N ASN A 193 -7.51 -8.66 19.33
CA ASN A 193 -6.28 -8.86 20.09
C ASN A 193 -5.12 -9.35 19.17
N PRO A 194 -4.23 -8.45 18.70
CA PRO A 194 -3.08 -8.82 17.86
C PRO A 194 -2.21 -9.97 18.39
N LYS A 195 -2.16 -10.19 19.71
CA LYS A 195 -1.38 -11.31 20.30
C LYS A 195 -1.95 -12.69 19.99
N ALA A 196 -3.19 -12.78 19.51
CA ALA A 196 -3.78 -14.03 19.03
C ALA A 196 -3.16 -14.56 17.72
N ALA A 197 -2.32 -13.75 17.05
CA ALA A 197 -1.48 -14.20 15.93
C ALA A 197 -0.19 -14.94 16.36
N LEU A 198 0.16 -14.93 17.65
CA LEU A 198 1.33 -15.66 18.15
C LEU A 198 1.05 -17.18 18.12
N GLY A 199 1.97 -17.95 17.54
CA GLY A 199 1.77 -19.38 17.25
C GLY A 199 0.87 -19.64 16.03
N LYS A 200 0.50 -18.62 15.27
CA LYS A 200 -0.23 -18.75 14.00
C LYS A 200 0.70 -18.62 12.79
N THR A 201 0.20 -18.96 11.60
CA THR A 201 0.96 -18.84 10.34
C THR A 201 0.24 -17.99 9.29
N ILE A 202 0.96 -17.03 8.70
CA ILE A 202 0.49 -16.18 7.59
C ILE A 202 1.08 -16.69 6.28
N ALA A 203 0.27 -16.93 5.25
CA ALA A 203 0.75 -17.20 3.89
C ALA A 203 1.00 -15.91 3.11
N CYS A 204 2.11 -15.81 2.39
CA CYS A 204 2.48 -14.64 1.58
C CYS A 204 3.62 -14.96 0.59
N TYR A 205 3.82 -14.09 -0.41
CA TYR A 205 5.09 -14.05 -1.12
C TYR A 205 6.16 -13.41 -0.21
N LEU A 206 7.29 -14.10 0.01
CA LEU A 206 8.28 -13.69 1.01
C LEU A 206 9.20 -12.57 0.53
N ARG A 207 9.56 -11.67 1.45
CA ARG A 207 10.54 -10.57 1.27
C ARG A 207 10.10 -9.46 0.28
N ASP A 208 8.84 -9.48 -0.12
CA ASP A 208 8.17 -8.45 -0.93
C ASP A 208 7.09 -7.71 -0.12
N GLY A 209 6.31 -6.83 -0.75
CA GLY A 209 5.26 -6.02 -0.10
C GLY A 209 4.24 -6.82 0.71
N ASP A 210 3.79 -7.97 0.22
CA ASP A 210 2.93 -8.92 0.96
C ASP A 210 3.53 -9.30 2.32
N HIS A 211 4.82 -9.63 2.36
CA HIS A 211 5.50 -9.94 3.62
C HIS A 211 5.68 -8.67 4.47
N ASN A 212 6.10 -7.57 3.86
CA ASN A 212 6.33 -6.29 4.51
C ASN A 212 5.09 -5.76 5.25
N ILE A 213 3.88 -5.85 4.68
CA ILE A 213 2.66 -5.33 5.32
C ILE A 213 2.33 -6.10 6.61
N ALA A 214 2.51 -7.42 6.58
CA ALA A 214 2.36 -8.27 7.76
C ALA A 214 3.48 -8.05 8.79
N LEU A 215 4.71 -7.86 8.34
CA LEU A 215 5.85 -7.51 9.21
C LEU A 215 5.65 -6.15 9.89
N LYS A 216 5.16 -5.13 9.19
CA LYS A 216 4.87 -3.83 9.80
C LYS A 216 3.77 -3.96 10.83
N TRP A 217 2.67 -4.68 10.55
CA TRP A 217 1.63 -4.93 11.53
C TRP A 217 2.15 -5.63 12.80
N CYS A 218 3.04 -6.62 12.63
CA CYS A 218 3.71 -7.29 13.76
C CYS A 218 4.58 -6.32 14.56
N ALA A 219 5.40 -5.49 13.90
CA ALA A 219 6.27 -4.51 14.53
C ALA A 219 5.50 -3.38 15.23
N ASP A 220 4.42 -2.91 14.61
CA ASP A 220 3.50 -1.89 15.14
C ASP A 220 2.72 -2.38 16.38
N ASN A 221 2.51 -3.70 16.51
CA ASN A 221 1.82 -4.32 17.66
C ASN A 221 2.76 -5.09 18.62
N GLY A 222 4.08 -4.95 18.45
CA GLY A 222 5.09 -5.55 19.34
C GLY A 222 5.13 -7.09 19.32
N LEU A 223 4.65 -7.71 18.25
CA LEU A 223 4.63 -9.17 18.09
C LEU A 223 6.02 -9.69 17.70
N LYS A 224 6.39 -10.88 18.20
CA LYS A 224 7.56 -11.59 17.69
C LYS A 224 7.24 -12.16 16.31
N VAL A 225 8.25 -12.20 15.43
CA VAL A 225 8.21 -12.87 14.14
C VAL A 225 9.25 -14.00 14.14
N ASN A 226 8.88 -15.15 13.59
CA ASN A 226 9.82 -16.20 13.21
C ASN A 226 10.31 -15.94 11.76
N PRO A 227 11.60 -15.62 11.54
CA PRO A 227 12.13 -15.36 10.21
C PRO A 227 12.42 -16.62 9.37
N ASP A 228 12.38 -17.81 9.97
CA ASP A 228 12.66 -19.09 9.30
C ASP A 228 11.35 -19.83 8.98
N GLU A 229 10.90 -19.71 7.73
CA GLU A 229 9.68 -20.32 7.21
C GLU A 229 9.68 -21.86 7.21
N THR A 230 10.82 -22.52 7.44
CA THR A 230 10.92 -23.98 7.52
C THR A 230 10.62 -24.52 8.93
N THR A 231 10.54 -23.62 9.92
CA THR A 231 10.32 -23.92 11.33
C THR A 231 8.96 -23.42 11.84
N TYR A 232 8.67 -23.72 13.11
CA TYR A 232 7.51 -23.23 13.83
C TYR A 232 7.91 -22.81 15.25
N ASP A 233 7.76 -21.51 15.59
CA ASP A 233 7.89 -21.01 16.96
C ASP A 233 6.48 -20.68 17.52
N PRO A 234 6.05 -21.31 18.64
CA PRO A 234 4.75 -21.02 19.25
C PRO A 234 4.70 -19.66 19.97
N GLU A 235 5.84 -18.99 20.20
CA GLU A 235 5.90 -17.66 20.82
C GLU A 235 5.91 -16.50 19.78
N ALA A 236 5.78 -16.80 18.48
CA ALA A 236 5.90 -15.82 17.39
C ALA A 236 4.84 -16.01 16.29
N VAL A 237 4.63 -14.97 15.48
CA VAL A 237 3.96 -15.07 14.18
C VAL A 237 4.89 -15.81 13.22
N ASN A 238 4.39 -16.83 12.54
CA ASN A 238 5.15 -17.62 11.56
C ASN A 238 4.69 -17.28 10.13
N PHE A 239 5.55 -17.52 9.14
CA PHE A 239 5.24 -17.27 7.74
C PHE A 239 5.27 -18.53 6.88
N MET A 240 4.48 -18.55 5.82
CA MET A 240 4.34 -19.67 4.87
C MET A 240 4.58 -19.16 3.45
N ALA A 241 5.76 -19.49 2.91
CA ALA A 241 6.16 -19.08 1.58
C ALA A 241 5.18 -19.57 0.51
N ALA A 242 4.74 -18.66 -0.35
CA ALA A 242 4.12 -18.97 -1.63
C ALA A 242 5.10 -18.68 -2.78
N SER A 243 4.83 -19.24 -3.96
CA SER A 243 5.53 -18.88 -5.21
C SER A 243 5.13 -17.49 -5.71
N ASP A 244 3.95 -17.03 -5.31
CA ASP A 244 3.26 -15.84 -5.78
C ASP A 244 2.06 -15.55 -4.85
N PHE A 245 1.45 -14.39 -5.03
CA PHE A 245 0.31 -13.89 -4.25
C PHE A 245 -0.99 -14.69 -4.41
N LEU A 246 -1.19 -15.40 -5.53
CA LEU A 246 -2.37 -16.26 -5.74
C LEU A 246 -2.20 -17.57 -4.96
N VAL A 247 -1.02 -18.17 -4.99
CA VAL A 247 -0.68 -19.36 -4.20
C VAL A 247 -0.71 -19.08 -2.70
N ALA A 248 -0.45 -17.84 -2.26
CA ALA A 248 -0.68 -17.41 -0.87
C ALA A 248 -2.17 -17.51 -0.48
N ALA A 249 -3.08 -17.02 -1.35
CA ALA A 249 -4.51 -17.18 -1.17
C ALA A 249 -4.97 -18.65 -1.24
N GLU A 250 -4.45 -19.44 -2.19
CA GLU A 250 -4.78 -20.87 -2.33
C GLU A 250 -4.37 -21.69 -1.09
N LYS A 251 -3.21 -21.39 -0.47
CA LYS A 251 -2.77 -22.05 0.77
C LYS A 251 -3.82 -21.93 1.88
N TYR A 252 -4.45 -20.76 2.03
CA TYR A 252 -5.58 -20.59 2.95
C TYR A 252 -6.85 -21.30 2.47
N ILE A 253 -7.24 -21.11 1.20
CA ILE A 253 -8.48 -21.69 0.63
C ILE A 253 -8.49 -23.21 0.76
N LEU A 254 -7.35 -23.86 0.45
CA LEU A 254 -7.18 -25.31 0.52
C LEU A 254 -6.91 -25.84 1.94
N GLY A 255 -6.37 -25.01 2.83
CA GLY A 255 -6.09 -25.38 4.23
C GLY A 255 -5.13 -26.56 4.40
N LYS A 256 -4.24 -26.80 3.43
CA LYS A 256 -3.31 -27.94 3.46
C LYS A 256 -2.20 -27.70 4.51
N PRO A 257 -1.90 -28.69 5.37
CA PRO A 257 -0.86 -28.55 6.37
C PRO A 257 0.56 -28.71 5.79
N GLU A 258 1.52 -27.99 6.38
CA GLU A 258 2.97 -28.16 6.19
C GLU A 258 3.60 -28.70 7.49
N SER A 259 4.33 -29.81 7.43
CA SER A 259 4.91 -30.45 8.63
C SER A 259 6.28 -29.88 9.01
N ARG A 260 6.28 -28.89 9.91
CA ARG A 260 7.47 -28.11 10.29
C ARG A 260 8.11 -28.60 11.58
N THR A 261 9.36 -28.21 11.79
CA THR A 261 10.08 -28.56 13.02
C THR A 261 9.89 -27.47 14.06
N LYS A 262 9.36 -27.82 15.22
CA LYS A 262 9.12 -26.87 16.31
C LYS A 262 10.44 -26.39 16.90
N ILE A 263 10.59 -25.07 17.00
CA ILE A 263 11.63 -24.41 17.78
C ILE A 263 11.04 -23.85 19.08
N VAL A 264 11.89 -23.71 20.10
CA VAL A 264 11.60 -22.98 21.33
C VAL A 264 12.83 -22.14 21.68
N LYS A 265 12.69 -20.82 21.76
CA LYS A 265 13.79 -19.88 22.04
C LYS A 265 14.99 -20.08 21.09
N GLY A 266 14.68 -20.23 19.79
CA GLY A 266 15.66 -20.47 18.74
C GLY A 266 16.32 -21.86 18.72
N LYS A 267 15.86 -22.82 19.54
CA LYS A 267 16.40 -24.19 19.57
C LYS A 267 15.40 -25.19 19.00
N ASN A 268 15.86 -25.98 18.02
CA ASN A 268 15.14 -27.11 17.45
C ASN A 268 14.82 -28.16 18.54
N THR A 269 13.56 -28.58 18.63
CA THR A 269 13.06 -29.53 19.63
C THR A 269 12.93 -30.97 19.11
N GLY A 270 13.16 -31.20 17.82
CA GLY A 270 12.88 -32.48 17.14
C GLY A 270 11.39 -32.78 16.91
N VAL A 271 10.48 -32.11 17.63
CA VAL A 271 9.02 -32.28 17.51
C VAL A 271 8.55 -31.72 16.16
N LYS A 272 7.76 -32.50 15.43
CA LYS A 272 7.03 -32.05 14.26
C LYS A 272 5.68 -31.45 14.65
N VAL A 273 5.31 -30.35 13.98
CA VAL A 273 4.01 -29.69 14.11
C VAL A 273 3.52 -29.38 12.70
N ASP A 274 2.31 -29.82 12.41
CA ASP A 274 1.62 -29.53 11.16
C ASP A 274 0.95 -28.15 11.28
N VAL A 275 1.34 -27.21 10.43
CA VAL A 275 0.80 -25.84 10.41
C VAL A 275 0.01 -25.58 9.13
N VAL A 276 -1.09 -24.83 9.24
CA VAL A 276 -1.89 -24.34 8.12
C VAL A 276 -1.77 -22.83 8.03
N ALA A 277 -2.16 -22.23 6.91
CA ALA A 277 -2.36 -20.78 6.86
C ALA A 277 -3.59 -20.41 7.71
N ASP A 278 -3.37 -19.68 8.81
CA ASP A 278 -4.43 -19.04 9.62
C ASP A 278 -4.90 -17.72 8.97
N GLY A 279 -3.98 -17.01 8.32
CA GLY A 279 -4.22 -15.77 7.60
C GLY A 279 -3.35 -15.67 6.35
N VAL A 280 -3.52 -14.60 5.57
CA VAL A 280 -2.85 -14.38 4.28
C VAL A 280 -2.50 -12.90 4.12
N ALA A 281 -1.29 -12.58 3.66
CA ALA A 281 -1.04 -11.30 3.00
C ALA A 281 -0.99 -11.52 1.49
N THR A 282 -1.80 -10.73 0.77
CA THR A 282 -2.05 -10.85 -0.67
C THR A 282 -2.75 -9.58 -1.19
N TRP A 283 -2.87 -9.46 -2.51
CA TRP A 283 -3.63 -8.41 -3.19
C TRP A 283 -4.63 -8.99 -4.20
N THR A 284 -5.37 -8.15 -4.93
CA THR A 284 -6.38 -8.59 -5.92
C THR A 284 -5.75 -9.27 -7.15
N PRO A 285 -6.22 -10.46 -7.59
CA PRO A 285 -7.47 -11.13 -7.19
C PRO A 285 -7.37 -12.14 -6.02
N GLY A 286 -6.24 -12.27 -5.33
CA GLY A 286 -6.06 -13.17 -4.18
C GLY A 286 -7.03 -12.90 -3.03
N ASP A 287 -7.23 -11.63 -2.64
CA ASP A 287 -8.22 -11.24 -1.63
C ASP A 287 -9.67 -11.60 -2.04
N VAL A 288 -10.02 -11.32 -3.29
CA VAL A 288 -11.31 -11.67 -3.90
C VAL A 288 -11.52 -13.18 -3.95
N ASN A 289 -10.45 -13.96 -4.19
CA ASN A 289 -10.46 -15.41 -4.17
C ASN A 289 -10.71 -15.94 -2.77
N ILE A 290 -10.00 -15.43 -1.74
CA ILE A 290 -10.24 -15.79 -0.33
C ILE A 290 -11.72 -15.56 0.02
N ALA A 291 -12.22 -14.34 -0.22
CA ALA A 291 -13.58 -13.95 0.14
C ALA A 291 -14.65 -14.84 -0.51
N LYS A 292 -14.53 -15.15 -1.81
CA LYS A 292 -15.55 -15.93 -2.55
C LYS A 292 -15.43 -17.45 -2.35
N GLN A 293 -14.21 -17.97 -2.24
CA GLN A 293 -13.97 -19.41 -2.24
C GLN A 293 -14.01 -20.03 -0.83
N LYS A 294 -13.64 -19.28 0.22
CA LYS A 294 -13.65 -19.77 1.61
C LYS A 294 -14.28 -18.80 2.62
N GLY A 295 -14.02 -17.50 2.49
CA GLY A 295 -14.38 -16.50 3.51
C GLY A 295 -13.70 -16.74 4.85
N GLY A 296 -14.17 -16.08 5.91
CA GLY A 296 -13.76 -16.30 7.30
C GLY A 296 -12.52 -15.51 7.74
N LEU A 297 -11.98 -14.65 6.86
CA LEU A 297 -10.95 -13.66 7.21
C LEU A 297 -11.50 -12.24 7.05
N VAL A 298 -11.02 -11.33 7.90
CA VAL A 298 -11.27 -9.89 7.86
C VAL A 298 -9.97 -9.14 7.61
N ASN A 299 -10.05 -7.87 7.20
CA ASN A 299 -8.87 -7.05 6.93
C ASN A 299 -8.25 -6.55 8.23
N ILE A 300 -7.11 -7.15 8.58
CA ILE A 300 -6.31 -6.81 9.77
C ILE A 300 -5.69 -5.42 9.59
N VAL A 301 -5.00 -5.22 8.47
CA VAL A 301 -4.47 -3.94 8.01
C VAL A 301 -4.34 -3.96 6.48
N SER A 302 -4.35 -2.78 5.86
CA SER A 302 -4.24 -2.61 4.41
C SER A 302 -3.41 -1.38 4.03
N THR A 303 -3.13 -1.22 2.74
CA THR A 303 -2.58 0.03 2.18
C THR A 303 -3.56 1.21 2.15
N LYS A 304 -4.78 1.11 2.72
CA LYS A 304 -5.53 2.31 3.16
C LYS A 304 -4.91 2.91 4.43
N ASP A 305 -4.51 2.04 5.35
CA ASP A 305 -3.94 2.35 6.66
C ASP A 305 -2.46 2.71 6.54
N TYR A 306 -1.68 1.81 5.94
CA TYR A 306 -0.28 2.04 5.56
C TYR A 306 -0.20 2.74 4.20
N SER A 307 -0.84 3.92 4.15
CA SER A 307 -1.22 4.65 2.93
C SER A 307 -0.08 5.02 1.98
N ASN A 308 1.17 4.95 2.44
CA ASN A 308 2.34 5.32 1.66
C ASN A 308 3.27 4.15 1.38
N GLN A 309 2.97 2.94 1.86
CA GLN A 309 3.86 1.78 1.79
C GLN A 309 4.18 1.32 0.35
N MET A 310 3.16 1.21 -0.51
CA MET A 310 3.30 0.54 -1.82
C MET A 310 3.00 1.46 -3.01
N PRO A 311 3.82 2.50 -3.28
CA PRO A 311 3.83 3.14 -4.58
C PRO A 311 4.38 2.16 -5.62
N ASN A 312 3.90 2.28 -6.86
CA ASN A 312 4.42 1.53 -8.01
C ASN A 312 5.72 2.18 -8.45
N ILE A 313 6.87 1.58 -8.13
CA ILE A 313 8.19 2.14 -8.46
C ILE A 313 8.73 1.43 -9.69
N MET A 314 9.10 2.23 -10.70
CA MET A 314 9.72 1.75 -11.93
C MET A 314 11.24 1.81 -11.81
N VAL A 315 11.91 0.71 -12.14
CA VAL A 315 13.39 0.60 -12.18
C VAL A 315 13.86 0.10 -13.54
N THR A 316 15.06 0.49 -13.93
CA THR A 316 15.73 0.10 -15.17
C THR A 316 17.24 -0.04 -14.94
N THR A 317 17.99 -0.42 -15.98
CA THR A 317 19.46 -0.38 -15.93
C THR A 317 19.95 1.06 -16.06
N LYS A 318 20.92 1.46 -15.24
CA LYS A 318 21.51 2.81 -15.30
C LYS A 318 22.12 3.11 -16.68
N ARG A 319 22.65 2.08 -17.35
CA ARG A 319 23.14 2.13 -18.74
C ARG A 319 22.07 2.61 -19.71
N TRP A 320 20.84 2.10 -19.60
CA TRP A 320 19.75 2.55 -20.47
C TRP A 320 19.28 3.96 -20.10
N TYR A 321 19.06 4.24 -18.81
CA TYR A 321 18.62 5.56 -18.32
C TYR A 321 19.59 6.70 -18.70
N ASP A 322 20.89 6.53 -18.48
CA ASP A 322 21.90 7.55 -18.77
C ASP A 322 22.07 7.80 -20.29
N ALA A 323 21.74 6.81 -21.12
CA ALA A 323 21.78 6.92 -22.58
C ALA A 323 20.49 7.51 -23.19
N HIS A 324 19.33 7.37 -22.53
CA HIS A 324 18.01 7.75 -23.05
C HIS A 324 17.28 8.81 -22.17
N PRO A 325 17.91 9.95 -21.81
CA PRO A 325 17.32 10.93 -20.91
C PRO A 325 16.12 11.68 -21.53
N THR A 326 15.95 11.64 -22.86
CA THR A 326 14.80 12.20 -23.57
C THR A 326 13.58 11.31 -23.39
N GLU A 327 13.76 10.00 -23.60
CA GLU A 327 12.76 8.95 -23.46
C GLU A 327 12.31 8.80 -22.01
N VAL A 328 13.25 8.80 -21.05
CA VAL A 328 12.92 8.80 -19.62
C VAL A 328 12.04 10.01 -19.26
N GLN A 329 12.42 11.21 -19.72
CA GLN A 329 11.59 12.41 -19.52
C GLN A 329 10.23 12.29 -20.24
N GLY A 330 10.19 11.64 -21.40
CA GLY A 330 8.98 11.37 -22.19
C GLY A 330 8.01 10.42 -21.50
N ILE A 331 8.51 9.31 -20.94
CA ILE A 331 7.76 8.35 -20.12
C ILE A 331 7.12 9.06 -18.93
N MET A 332 7.90 9.84 -18.19
CA MET A 332 7.41 10.63 -17.05
C MET A 332 6.35 11.67 -17.47
N THR A 333 6.49 12.26 -18.66
CA THR A 333 5.52 13.21 -19.22
C THR A 333 4.23 12.52 -19.63
N ALA A 334 4.32 11.33 -20.25
CA ALA A 334 3.18 10.51 -20.66
C ALA A 334 2.37 10.03 -19.45
N LEU A 335 3.06 9.60 -18.39
CA LEU A 335 2.44 9.21 -17.12
C LEU A 335 1.81 10.39 -16.39
N ALA A 336 2.42 11.58 -16.43
CA ALA A 336 1.83 12.79 -15.86
C ALA A 336 0.50 13.17 -16.52
N VAL A 337 0.44 13.12 -17.86
CA VAL A 337 -0.80 13.36 -18.60
C VAL A 337 -1.85 12.29 -18.28
N ALA A 338 -1.49 11.01 -18.35
CA ALA A 338 -2.43 9.93 -18.13
C ALA A 338 -2.93 9.84 -16.67
N GLY A 339 -2.08 10.15 -15.69
CA GLY A 339 -2.43 10.21 -14.27
C GLY A 339 -3.49 11.28 -13.98
N ASP A 340 -3.34 12.48 -14.56
CA ASP A 340 -4.38 13.52 -14.47
C ASP A 340 -5.71 13.06 -15.12
N GLN A 341 -5.65 12.34 -16.24
CA GLN A 341 -6.86 11.81 -16.89
C GLN A 341 -7.54 10.73 -16.03
N VAL A 342 -6.82 9.72 -15.54
CA VAL A 342 -7.36 8.63 -14.72
C VAL A 342 -7.89 9.12 -13.36
N LYS A 343 -7.29 10.17 -12.77
CA LYS A 343 -7.82 10.82 -11.55
C LYS A 343 -9.08 11.66 -11.79
N SER A 344 -9.27 12.18 -13.00
CA SER A 344 -10.31 13.19 -13.30
C SER A 344 -11.56 12.63 -14.00
N HIS A 345 -11.40 11.65 -14.89
CA HIS A 345 -12.45 11.21 -15.82
C HIS A 345 -12.73 9.70 -15.70
N PRO A 346 -13.98 9.29 -15.36
CA PRO A 346 -14.37 7.88 -15.30
C PRO A 346 -14.06 7.10 -16.58
N GLU A 347 -14.26 7.71 -17.75
CA GLU A 347 -14.04 7.11 -19.07
C GLU A 347 -12.57 6.79 -19.32
N ALA A 348 -11.66 7.60 -18.77
CA ALA A 348 -10.22 7.39 -18.84
C ALA A 348 -9.77 6.22 -17.94
N LEU A 349 -10.36 6.10 -16.75
CA LEU A 349 -10.15 4.97 -15.84
C LEU A 349 -10.78 3.68 -16.36
N GLU A 350 -11.95 3.75 -17.00
CA GLU A 350 -12.60 2.61 -17.68
C GLU A 350 -11.75 2.10 -18.83
N ARG A 351 -11.24 3.01 -19.69
CA ARG A 351 -10.31 2.64 -20.76
C ARG A 351 -9.01 2.05 -20.23
N ALA A 352 -8.48 2.57 -19.12
CA ALA A 352 -7.31 1.99 -18.45
C ALA A 352 -7.56 0.55 -17.98
N ALA A 353 -8.74 0.28 -17.40
CA ALA A 353 -9.09 -1.04 -16.88
C ALA A 353 -9.30 -2.09 -17.99
N ASP A 354 -9.87 -1.70 -19.14
CA ASP A 354 -9.92 -2.56 -20.33
C ASP A 354 -8.53 -2.90 -20.86
N ILE A 355 -7.58 -1.95 -20.80
CA ILE A 355 -6.18 -2.19 -21.18
C ILE A 355 -5.52 -3.14 -20.17
N SER A 356 -5.69 -2.93 -18.86
CA SER A 356 -5.25 -3.86 -17.81
C SER A 356 -5.75 -5.28 -18.08
N ALA A 357 -7.04 -5.49 -18.37
CA ALA A 357 -7.58 -6.81 -18.67
C ALA A 357 -6.91 -7.46 -19.91
N ALA A 358 -6.70 -6.68 -20.97
CA ALA A 358 -6.02 -7.15 -22.18
C ALA A 358 -4.53 -7.46 -21.97
N VAL A 359 -3.87 -6.81 -21.00
CA VAL A 359 -2.48 -7.03 -20.63
C VAL A 359 -2.30 -8.22 -19.68
N TYR A 360 -3.18 -8.34 -18.67
CA TYR A 360 -3.08 -9.39 -17.66
C TYR A 360 -3.52 -10.77 -18.18
N GLY A 361 -4.39 -10.82 -19.19
CA GLY A 361 -4.77 -12.04 -19.91
C GLY A 361 -5.76 -12.97 -19.20
N ASP A 362 -6.18 -12.63 -17.98
CA ASP A 362 -7.12 -13.39 -17.16
C ASP A 362 -8.51 -13.49 -17.81
N GLN A 363 -8.82 -14.67 -18.38
CA GLN A 363 -10.01 -14.90 -19.21
C GLN A 363 -11.36 -14.65 -18.49
N ASP A 364 -11.37 -14.71 -17.16
CA ASP A 364 -12.53 -14.49 -16.29
C ASP A 364 -12.63 -13.04 -15.73
N LYS A 365 -11.64 -12.18 -16.01
CA LYS A 365 -11.49 -10.85 -15.39
C LYS A 365 -11.42 -9.73 -16.45
N PRO A 366 -12.56 -9.37 -17.09
CA PRO A 366 -12.63 -8.26 -18.06
C PRO A 366 -12.36 -6.90 -17.39
N GLY A 367 -12.27 -5.81 -18.15
CA GLY A 367 -11.97 -4.48 -17.61
C GLY A 367 -12.89 -4.05 -16.46
N ALA A 368 -14.18 -4.40 -16.52
CA ALA A 368 -15.13 -4.17 -15.43
C ALA A 368 -14.75 -4.86 -14.09
N TYR A 369 -14.01 -5.97 -14.11
CA TYR A 369 -13.46 -6.60 -12.90
C TYR A 369 -12.37 -5.72 -12.28
N TRP A 370 -11.37 -5.35 -13.08
CA TRP A 370 -10.23 -4.56 -12.62
C TRP A 370 -10.65 -3.15 -12.21
N LEU A 371 -11.57 -2.53 -12.95
CA LEU A 371 -12.21 -1.26 -12.60
C LEU A 371 -12.89 -1.30 -11.23
N LYS A 372 -13.64 -2.38 -10.95
CA LYS A 372 -14.37 -2.56 -9.69
C LYS A 372 -13.40 -2.64 -8.51
N TYR A 373 -12.38 -3.49 -8.61
CA TYR A 373 -11.44 -3.69 -7.51
C TYR A 373 -10.35 -2.59 -7.44
N TYR A 374 -10.05 -1.86 -8.51
CA TYR A 374 -9.31 -0.58 -8.44
C TYR A 374 -10.04 0.43 -7.54
N LYS A 375 -11.37 0.60 -7.73
CA LYS A 375 -12.18 1.53 -6.93
C LYS A 375 -12.28 1.10 -5.45
N GLY A 376 -12.09 -0.19 -5.17
CA GLY A 376 -12.32 -0.80 -3.87
C GLY A 376 -13.82 -1.01 -3.59
N VAL A 377 -14.18 -2.11 -2.94
CA VAL A 377 -15.58 -2.45 -2.63
C VAL A 377 -15.75 -3.11 -1.27
N SER A 378 -16.85 -2.80 -0.60
CA SER A 378 -17.34 -3.55 0.57
C SER A 378 -18.30 -4.65 0.09
N GLU A 379 -17.92 -5.93 0.20
CA GLU A 379 -18.76 -7.06 -0.24
C GLU A 379 -18.86 -8.14 0.83
N ALA A 380 -19.94 -8.92 0.83
CA ALA A 380 -20.05 -10.09 1.69
C ALA A 380 -19.12 -11.22 1.20
N ASP A 381 -18.35 -11.80 2.12
CA ASP A 381 -17.63 -13.04 1.90
C ASP A 381 -18.59 -14.25 1.80
N ARG A 382 -18.03 -15.43 1.54
CA ARG A 382 -18.75 -16.71 1.45
C ARG A 382 -19.59 -17.05 2.70
N ASN A 383 -19.23 -16.49 3.85
CA ASN A 383 -19.86 -16.76 5.15
C ASN A 383 -20.81 -15.63 5.58
N GLY A 384 -20.95 -14.56 4.78
CA GLY A 384 -21.81 -13.41 5.03
C GLY A 384 -21.14 -12.22 5.74
N ASN A 385 -19.84 -12.28 6.03
CA ASN A 385 -19.10 -11.18 6.66
C ASN A 385 -18.77 -10.12 5.63
N VAL A 386 -18.98 -8.83 5.93
CA VAL A 386 -18.56 -7.74 5.03
C VAL A 386 -17.04 -7.57 5.10
N VAL A 387 -16.40 -7.62 3.93
CA VAL A 387 -14.95 -7.44 3.75
C VAL A 387 -14.65 -6.37 2.70
N GLU A 388 -13.56 -5.65 2.91
CA GLU A 388 -13.07 -4.62 1.97
C GLU A 388 -12.13 -5.28 0.95
N LEU A 389 -12.48 -5.26 -0.33
CA LEU A 389 -11.72 -5.91 -1.40
C LEU A 389 -11.20 -4.90 -2.42
N GLY A 390 -9.97 -5.08 -2.87
CA GLY A 390 -9.27 -4.12 -3.73
C GLY A 390 -9.06 -2.74 -3.09
N GLY A 391 -8.75 -1.75 -3.93
CA GLY A 391 -8.50 -0.35 -3.60
C GLY A 391 -7.13 0.09 -4.08
N SER A 392 -7.07 0.91 -5.13
CA SER A 392 -5.83 1.40 -5.75
C SER A 392 -6.02 2.82 -6.31
N LYS A 393 -4.92 3.54 -6.52
CA LYS A 393 -4.95 4.96 -6.92
C LYS A 393 -3.87 5.29 -7.95
N ALA A 394 -4.26 5.84 -9.08
CA ALA A 394 -3.36 6.48 -10.03
C ALA A 394 -2.70 7.72 -9.41
N PHE A 395 -1.43 7.96 -9.76
CA PHE A 395 -0.69 9.18 -9.42
C PHE A 395 -0.57 10.08 -10.64
N ASN A 396 -0.69 11.39 -10.42
CA ASN A 396 -0.40 12.43 -11.39
C ASN A 396 0.94 13.13 -11.09
N PHE A 397 1.20 14.24 -11.79
CA PHE A 397 2.42 15.02 -11.60
C PHE A 397 2.56 15.57 -10.17
N ALA A 398 1.48 16.06 -9.56
CA ALA A 398 1.51 16.63 -8.23
C ALA A 398 1.72 15.56 -7.14
N ASP A 399 1.06 14.40 -7.23
CA ASP A 399 1.28 13.29 -6.29
C ASP A 399 2.75 12.84 -6.31
N ASN A 400 3.38 12.83 -7.48
CA ASN A 400 4.79 12.48 -7.64
C ASN A 400 5.76 13.52 -7.07
N LEU A 401 5.41 14.82 -7.11
CA LEU A 401 6.23 15.84 -6.41
C LEU A 401 6.22 15.60 -4.90
N THR A 402 5.06 15.30 -4.31
CA THR A 402 4.94 15.00 -2.88
C THR A 402 5.56 13.63 -2.50
N LEU A 403 5.46 12.60 -3.36
CA LEU A 403 6.11 11.30 -3.13
C LEU A 403 7.64 11.44 -2.93
N PHE A 404 8.28 12.28 -3.74
CA PHE A 404 9.72 12.47 -3.74
C PHE A 404 10.20 13.74 -2.99
N GLY A 405 9.31 14.47 -2.32
CA GLY A 405 9.65 15.65 -1.50
C GLY A 405 10.18 16.83 -2.32
N LEU A 406 9.55 17.14 -3.45
CA LEU A 406 9.87 18.28 -4.31
C LEU A 406 8.88 19.45 -4.21
N ASP A 407 7.81 19.27 -3.43
CA ASP A 407 7.00 20.35 -2.86
C ASP A 407 7.78 21.15 -1.80
N ASN A 408 7.29 22.37 -1.50
CA ASN A 408 8.05 23.35 -0.71
C ASN A 408 8.10 22.96 0.77
N GLY A 409 9.23 22.42 1.24
CA GLY A 409 9.35 21.79 2.56
C GLY A 409 8.82 20.36 2.61
N GLY A 410 8.66 19.72 1.45
CA GLY A 410 8.18 18.35 1.31
C GLY A 410 9.11 17.30 1.93
N THR A 411 8.52 16.29 2.56
CA THR A 411 9.23 15.05 2.91
C THR A 411 9.32 14.16 1.69
N ASN A 412 10.50 13.59 1.42
CA ASN A 412 10.62 12.48 0.48
C ASN A 412 10.02 11.23 1.14
N ILE A 413 8.69 11.08 0.99
CA ILE A 413 7.89 9.98 1.53
C ILE A 413 8.48 8.64 1.09
N TYR A 414 8.92 8.54 -0.18
CA TYR A 414 9.51 7.31 -0.68
C TYR A 414 10.84 6.93 0.01
N ALA A 415 11.67 7.92 0.37
CA ALA A 415 12.90 7.64 1.11
C ALA A 415 12.65 7.07 2.51
N ALA A 416 11.63 7.57 3.22
CA ALA A 416 11.22 7.03 4.52
C ALA A 416 10.73 5.58 4.37
N VAL A 417 9.83 5.32 3.41
CA VAL A 417 9.32 3.97 3.09
C VAL A 417 10.46 3.01 2.77
N TYR A 418 11.32 3.38 1.81
CA TYR A 418 12.46 2.57 1.38
C TYR A 418 13.38 2.20 2.55
N LYS A 419 13.70 3.18 3.39
CA LYS A 419 14.53 2.98 4.59
C LYS A 419 13.84 2.09 5.61
N THR A 420 12.56 2.30 5.93
CA THR A 420 11.81 1.48 6.90
C THR A 420 11.88 0.00 6.54
N PHE A 421 11.58 -0.34 5.29
CA PHE A 421 11.53 -1.74 4.88
C PHE A 421 12.91 -2.35 4.64
N GLY A 422 13.90 -1.56 4.21
CA GLY A 422 15.31 -2.01 4.23
C GLY A 422 15.80 -2.35 5.63
N ASP A 423 15.56 -1.46 6.62
CA ASP A 423 15.95 -1.66 8.01
C ASP A 423 15.25 -2.90 8.63
N VAL A 424 13.97 -3.13 8.30
CA VAL A 424 13.21 -4.32 8.71
C VAL A 424 13.77 -5.59 8.07
N GLN A 425 13.96 -5.59 6.74
CA GLN A 425 14.40 -6.77 6.00
C GLN A 425 15.84 -7.18 6.36
N SER A 426 16.78 -6.23 6.43
CA SER A 426 18.16 -6.54 6.84
C SER A 426 18.29 -6.99 8.29
N LYS A 427 17.38 -6.56 9.17
CA LYS A 427 17.33 -7.01 10.57
C LYS A 427 16.77 -8.43 10.72
N LEU A 428 15.82 -8.83 9.87
CA LEU A 428 15.24 -10.19 9.85
C LEU A 428 16.14 -11.19 9.10
N TYR A 429 16.80 -10.73 8.04
CA TYR A 429 17.59 -11.55 7.12
C TYR A 429 19.05 -11.09 7.01
N PRO A 430 19.81 -11.00 8.12
CA PRO A 430 21.17 -10.46 8.13
C PRO A 430 22.23 -11.35 7.43
N LYS A 431 21.84 -12.52 6.91
CA LYS A 431 22.70 -13.37 6.06
C LYS A 431 22.43 -13.17 4.57
N GLU A 432 21.16 -13.04 4.21
CA GLU A 432 20.70 -12.96 2.82
C GLU A 432 20.68 -11.51 2.31
N LEU A 433 20.37 -10.55 3.19
CA LEU A 433 20.36 -9.11 2.93
C LEU A 433 21.08 -8.36 4.09
N PRO A 434 22.39 -8.56 4.31
CA PRO A 434 23.14 -7.90 5.40
C PRO A 434 23.12 -6.36 5.33
N THR A 435 22.90 -5.81 4.14
CA THR A 435 22.59 -4.41 3.86
C THR A 435 21.78 -4.34 2.55
N TYR A 436 21.01 -3.28 2.38
CA TYR A 436 20.39 -2.88 1.12
C TYR A 436 21.22 -1.76 0.45
N VAL A 437 20.90 -1.41 -0.80
CA VAL A 437 21.60 -0.34 -1.54
C VAL A 437 21.12 1.03 -1.04
N PRO A 438 22.00 2.01 -0.73
CA PRO A 438 21.58 3.37 -0.39
C PRO A 438 20.80 4.03 -1.54
N LEU A 439 19.65 4.63 -1.22
CA LEU A 439 18.67 5.09 -2.21
C LEU A 439 19.26 6.11 -3.20
N GLU A 440 20.16 6.97 -2.74
CA GLU A 440 20.86 7.98 -3.53
C GLU A 440 21.78 7.41 -4.62
N GLN A 441 22.11 6.10 -4.57
CA GLN A 441 22.83 5.41 -5.65
C GLN A 441 21.90 4.98 -6.80
N MET A 442 20.58 5.00 -6.56
CA MET A 442 19.55 4.55 -7.51
C MET A 442 18.53 5.64 -7.87
N LEU A 443 18.40 6.72 -7.09
CA LEU A 443 17.41 7.78 -7.27
C LEU A 443 18.06 9.11 -7.67
N ASP A 444 17.95 9.47 -8.95
CA ASP A 444 18.26 10.83 -9.43
C ASP A 444 16.97 11.62 -9.66
N LEU A 445 16.80 12.74 -8.95
CA LEU A 445 15.63 13.61 -9.08
C LEU A 445 15.81 14.73 -10.14
N THR A 446 16.92 14.75 -10.88
CA THR A 446 17.25 15.84 -11.83
C THR A 446 16.22 15.95 -12.96
N ILE A 447 15.78 14.82 -13.54
CA ILE A 447 14.76 14.83 -14.61
C ILE A 447 13.39 15.28 -14.05
N LEU A 448 13.03 14.86 -12.84
CA LEU A 448 11.77 15.31 -12.21
C LEU A 448 11.79 16.81 -11.88
N LYS A 449 12.91 17.36 -11.39
CA LYS A 449 13.10 18.81 -11.15
C LYS A 449 13.10 19.64 -12.44
N LYS A 450 13.64 19.09 -13.54
CA LYS A 450 13.57 19.66 -14.89
C LYS A 450 12.12 19.74 -15.37
N LEU A 451 11.35 18.65 -15.22
CA LEU A 451 9.92 18.61 -15.53
C LEU A 451 9.13 19.59 -14.64
N GLN A 452 9.38 19.62 -13.33
CA GLN A 452 8.73 20.55 -12.40
C GLN A 452 8.90 22.00 -12.85
N SER A 453 10.08 22.36 -13.37
CA SER A 453 10.37 23.67 -13.94
C SER A 453 9.60 23.94 -15.25
N GLN A 454 9.40 22.92 -16.09
CA GLN A 454 8.58 22.98 -17.33
C GLN A 454 7.06 22.97 -17.07
N TYR A 455 6.62 22.61 -15.86
CA TYR A 455 5.22 22.63 -15.43
C TYR A 455 4.85 23.88 -14.62
N LYS A 456 5.81 24.77 -14.30
CA LYS A 456 5.52 26.06 -13.66
C LYS A 456 4.53 26.88 -14.50
N GLY A 457 3.45 27.35 -13.87
CA GLY A 457 2.38 28.11 -14.52
C GLY A 457 1.44 27.27 -15.40
N LYS A 458 1.63 25.95 -15.51
CA LYS A 458 0.66 25.05 -16.14
C LYS A 458 -0.40 24.61 -15.15
N THR A 459 -1.61 24.45 -15.67
CA THR A 459 -2.75 23.82 -15.00
C THR A 459 -2.49 22.31 -14.86
N ILE A 460 -2.43 21.81 -13.62
CA ILE A 460 -2.36 20.38 -13.26
C ILE A 460 -3.41 20.10 -12.18
N ALA A 461 -3.92 18.87 -12.08
CA ALA A 461 -4.77 18.52 -10.95
C ALA A 461 -3.92 18.39 -9.66
N PRO A 462 -4.44 18.78 -8.48
CA PRO A 462 -3.68 18.75 -7.23
C PRO A 462 -3.28 17.33 -6.82
N ALA A 463 -2.28 17.26 -5.93
CA ALA A 463 -1.95 16.03 -5.21
C ALA A 463 -3.12 15.62 -4.31
N GLU A 464 -3.34 14.34 -4.08
CA GLU A 464 -4.28 13.91 -3.04
C GLU A 464 -3.66 14.07 -1.65
N THR A 465 -4.14 15.05 -0.90
CA THR A 465 -3.78 15.26 0.51
C THR A 465 -4.80 14.59 1.44
N GLN A 466 -4.31 14.04 2.56
CA GLN A 466 -5.19 13.72 3.69
C GLN A 466 -5.44 15.00 4.49
N GLN A 467 -6.69 15.25 4.86
CA GLN A 467 -7.06 16.25 5.85
C GLN A 467 -7.41 15.54 7.15
N PHE A 468 -7.03 16.14 8.28
CA PHE A 468 -7.40 15.67 9.61
C PHE A 468 -8.19 16.79 10.27
N ALA A 469 -9.36 16.46 10.84
CA ALA A 469 -10.11 17.41 11.65
C ALA A 469 -9.63 17.31 13.10
N ASP A 470 -9.55 18.43 13.79
CA ASP A 470 -9.00 18.51 15.16
C ASP A 470 -9.88 17.77 16.18
N ASP A 471 -11.19 17.74 15.94
CA ASP A 471 -12.24 17.14 16.78
C ASP A 471 -12.50 15.63 16.52
N ASP A 472 -11.87 15.06 15.50
CA ASP A 472 -12.07 13.66 15.11
C ASP A 472 -11.16 12.72 15.94
N GLU A 473 -11.75 11.98 16.88
CA GLU A 473 -11.04 11.00 17.73
C GLU A 473 -10.75 9.68 16.99
N ILE A 474 -9.72 8.94 17.41
CA ILE A 474 -9.46 7.57 16.90
C ILE A 474 -10.58 6.63 17.37
N ARG A 475 -11.38 6.15 16.41
CA ARG A 475 -12.54 5.27 16.62
C ARG A 475 -12.16 3.79 16.46
N ARG A 476 -11.17 3.49 15.61
CA ARG A 476 -10.55 2.19 15.40
C ARG A 476 -9.03 2.32 15.48
N SER A 477 -8.46 1.82 16.57
CA SER A 477 -7.02 1.53 16.67
C SER A 477 -6.62 0.48 15.62
N VAL A 478 -5.63 0.82 14.80
CA VAL A 478 -4.91 -0.10 13.89
C VAL A 478 -3.69 -0.70 14.60
N SER A 479 -3.04 0.07 15.49
CA SER A 479 -1.98 -0.44 16.35
C SER A 479 -1.76 0.40 17.61
N LYS A 480 -1.18 -0.23 18.65
CA LYS A 480 -0.85 0.40 19.93
C LYS A 480 0.49 -0.12 20.45
N ARG A 481 1.50 0.75 20.58
CA ARG A 481 2.87 0.37 20.96
C ARG A 481 3.58 1.41 21.84
N ALA A 482 4.17 0.94 22.93
CA ALA A 482 5.09 1.71 23.74
C ALA A 482 6.43 1.97 23.01
N TRP A 483 6.87 3.23 23.03
CA TRP A 483 8.17 3.69 22.55
C TRP A 483 8.99 4.24 23.74
N ASN A 484 10.21 3.73 23.90
CA ASN A 484 11.12 4.13 24.97
C ASN A 484 11.85 5.45 24.62
N ILE A 485 11.10 6.51 24.29
CA ILE A 485 11.66 7.82 23.97
C ILE A 485 12.29 8.41 25.23
N GLU A 486 13.61 8.61 25.21
CA GLU A 486 14.35 9.06 26.39
C GLU A 486 14.30 10.58 26.59
N PHE A 487 13.91 10.99 27.80
CA PHE A 487 13.88 12.38 28.24
C PHE A 487 14.88 12.62 29.38
N ASN A 488 15.41 13.83 29.47
CA ASN A 488 16.23 14.23 30.62
C ASN A 488 15.42 14.20 31.92
N THR A 489 16.09 13.87 33.03
CA THR A 489 15.43 13.62 34.32
C THR A 489 14.59 14.81 34.80
N GLY A 490 13.28 14.61 34.96
CA GLY A 490 12.34 15.65 35.37
C GLY A 490 12.01 16.71 34.31
N GLN A 491 12.35 16.45 33.04
CA GLN A 491 12.12 17.34 31.90
C GLN A 491 11.38 16.62 30.75
N SER A 492 10.94 17.43 29.78
CA SER A 492 10.41 17.04 28.46
C SER A 492 11.44 17.24 27.33
N SER A 493 12.66 17.65 27.63
CA SER A 493 13.78 17.71 26.66
C SER A 493 14.34 16.31 26.37
N PHE A 494 14.65 16.04 25.11
CA PHE A 494 15.16 14.73 24.65
C PHE A 494 16.63 14.48 25.03
N THR A 495 17.01 13.21 25.11
CA THR A 495 18.44 12.81 25.15
C THR A 495 19.01 12.67 23.72
N PRO A 496 20.34 12.73 23.52
CA PRO A 496 20.97 12.40 22.23
C PRO A 496 20.78 10.94 21.76
N ALA A 497 20.18 10.07 22.58
CA ALA A 497 19.75 8.74 22.16
C ALA A 497 18.34 8.75 21.55
N ALA A 498 17.44 9.57 22.11
CA ALA A 498 16.06 9.70 21.65
C ALA A 498 15.93 10.21 20.20
N GLU A 499 16.83 11.07 19.73
CA GLU A 499 16.84 11.53 18.33
C GLU A 499 16.83 10.39 17.29
N ARG A 500 17.49 9.25 17.58
CA ARG A 500 17.45 8.08 16.69
C ARG A 500 16.09 7.36 16.75
N GLN A 501 15.45 7.35 17.90
CA GLN A 501 14.14 6.72 18.13
C GLN A 501 13.02 7.58 17.54
N LEU A 502 13.10 8.90 17.66
CA LEU A 502 12.23 9.88 17.02
C LEU A 502 12.36 9.83 15.50
N SER A 503 13.59 9.70 14.98
CA SER A 503 13.82 9.49 13.54
C SER A 503 13.24 8.16 13.05
N GLN A 504 13.35 7.07 13.80
CA GLN A 504 12.70 5.80 13.44
C GLN A 504 11.17 5.90 13.54
N LEU A 505 10.64 6.56 14.57
CA LEU A 505 9.21 6.81 14.73
C LEU A 505 8.66 7.63 13.56
N PHE A 506 9.40 8.67 13.13
CA PHE A 506 9.06 9.46 11.95
C PHE A 506 8.93 8.59 10.70
N ASP A 507 9.93 7.75 10.40
CA ASP A 507 9.89 6.85 9.25
C ASP A 507 8.68 5.88 9.34
N ASP A 508 8.50 5.19 10.49
CA ASP A 508 7.40 4.26 10.75
C ASP A 508 6.00 4.92 10.62
N LEU A 509 5.88 6.22 10.96
CA LEU A 509 4.66 7.03 10.88
C LEU A 509 4.42 7.67 9.50
N VAL A 510 5.46 7.91 8.70
CA VAL A 510 5.34 8.39 7.30
C VAL A 510 4.76 7.29 6.41
N VAL A 511 5.09 6.02 6.66
CA VAL A 511 4.46 4.87 6.00
C VAL A 511 2.94 4.84 6.26
N ALA A 512 2.53 5.14 7.49
CA ALA A 512 1.13 5.18 7.96
C ALA A 512 0.43 6.54 7.71
N GLY A 513 0.75 7.21 6.61
CA GLY A 513 0.46 8.63 6.35
C GLY A 513 -1.00 9.10 6.39
N ARG A 514 -1.99 8.21 6.48
CA ARG A 514 -3.41 8.54 6.67
C ARG A 514 -3.95 8.32 8.08
N LEU A 515 -3.22 7.59 8.93
CA LEU A 515 -3.65 7.35 10.31
C LEU A 515 -3.37 8.59 11.16
N LYS A 516 -4.30 8.88 12.08
CA LYS A 516 -4.05 9.78 13.23
C LYS A 516 -3.03 9.14 14.17
N VAL A 517 -2.29 9.98 14.87
CA VAL A 517 -1.18 9.62 15.76
C VAL A 517 -1.50 10.10 17.17
N ALA A 518 -2.08 9.23 17.99
CA ALA A 518 -2.30 9.54 19.40
C ALA A 518 -1.03 9.25 20.21
N VAL A 519 -0.54 10.27 20.92
CA VAL A 519 0.71 10.30 21.68
C VAL A 519 0.38 10.31 23.17
N HIS A 520 0.50 9.17 23.80
CA HIS A 520 0.19 8.95 25.21
C HIS A 520 1.45 9.10 26.07
N GLY A 521 1.52 10.18 26.86
CA GLY A 521 2.61 10.42 27.79
C GLY A 521 2.42 9.70 29.13
N HIS A 522 3.50 9.12 29.67
CA HIS A 522 3.50 8.47 30.98
C HIS A 522 4.75 8.81 31.82
N THR A 523 4.62 8.66 33.14
CA THR A 523 5.71 8.79 34.11
C THR A 523 5.84 7.54 34.99
N ASP A 524 6.92 7.47 35.76
CA ASP A 524 6.94 6.65 36.96
C ASP A 524 6.28 7.38 38.15
N ASN A 525 6.08 6.69 39.27
CA ASN A 525 5.36 7.24 40.43
C ASN A 525 6.21 8.12 41.39
N ALA A 526 7.39 8.59 40.99
CA ALA A 526 8.21 9.46 41.84
C ALA A 526 7.64 10.89 41.92
N GLY A 527 7.58 11.44 43.13
CA GLY A 527 7.17 12.83 43.34
C GLY A 527 5.65 13.04 43.33
N ASP A 528 5.24 14.26 43.00
CA ASP A 528 3.85 14.70 43.08
C ASP A 528 2.99 14.19 41.89
N PRO A 529 1.77 13.66 42.13
CA PRO A 529 0.89 13.17 41.06
C PRO A 529 0.45 14.24 40.05
N GLN A 530 0.16 15.48 40.48
CA GLN A 530 -0.28 16.55 39.60
C GLN A 530 0.88 17.05 38.72
N ARG A 531 2.09 17.14 39.29
CA ARG A 531 3.32 17.39 38.53
C ARG A 531 3.64 16.27 37.54
N ASN A 532 3.37 15.02 37.89
CA ASN A 532 3.54 13.89 36.96
C ASN A 532 2.52 13.90 35.82
N GLN A 533 1.28 14.34 36.06
CA GLN A 533 0.30 14.59 35.00
C GLN A 533 0.85 15.62 34.00
N GLN A 534 1.27 16.80 34.46
CA GLN A 534 1.85 17.84 33.61
C GLN A 534 3.10 17.34 32.86
N LEU A 535 4.04 16.69 33.56
CA LEU A 535 5.26 16.14 32.94
C LEU A 535 4.97 15.06 31.88
N SER A 536 3.81 14.40 31.94
CA SER A 536 3.39 13.46 30.91
C SER A 536 2.83 14.16 29.67
N GLU A 537 2.06 15.24 29.86
CA GLU A 537 1.57 16.13 28.81
C GLU A 537 2.73 16.83 28.08
N ASP A 538 3.63 17.48 28.83
CA ASP A 538 4.81 18.18 28.33
C ASP A 538 5.68 17.30 27.42
N ARG A 539 5.72 15.98 27.70
CA ARG A 539 6.49 14.98 26.93
C ARG A 539 5.79 14.53 25.66
N ALA A 540 4.47 14.40 25.69
CA ALA A 540 3.69 14.07 24.50
C ALA A 540 3.69 15.26 23.53
N LEU A 541 3.47 16.49 24.03
CA LEU A 541 3.64 17.74 23.29
C LEU A 541 5.06 17.88 22.70
N ALA A 542 6.11 17.48 23.44
CA ALA A 542 7.47 17.52 22.89
C ALA A 542 7.67 16.59 21.69
N VAL A 543 7.01 15.42 21.65
CA VAL A 543 7.07 14.48 20.51
C VAL A 543 6.25 15.00 19.33
N GLU A 544 5.07 15.55 19.57
CA GLU A 544 4.24 16.24 18.58
C GLU A 544 5.00 17.38 17.90
N HIS A 545 5.49 18.36 18.67
CA HIS A 545 6.28 19.48 18.15
C HIS A 545 7.54 19.02 17.39
N TRP A 546 8.19 17.92 17.81
CA TRP A 546 9.35 17.38 17.09
C TRP A 546 8.94 16.81 15.73
N LEU A 547 7.82 16.08 15.65
CA LEU A 547 7.31 15.51 14.39
C LEU A 547 6.86 16.60 13.40
N GLU A 548 6.14 17.61 13.88
CA GLU A 548 5.71 18.76 13.07
C GLU A 548 6.91 19.60 12.60
N ALA A 549 7.85 19.93 13.49
CA ALA A 549 9.07 20.67 13.13
C ALA A 549 9.99 19.86 12.21
N LYS A 550 9.96 18.53 12.29
CA LYS A 550 10.66 17.62 11.37
C LYS A 550 9.99 17.61 9.99
N SER A 551 8.66 17.66 9.91
CA SER A 551 7.92 17.88 8.66
C SER A 551 6.43 18.21 8.85
N ALA A 552 6.06 19.46 8.58
CA ALA A 552 4.66 19.88 8.46
C ALA A 552 3.92 19.29 7.23
N SER A 553 4.63 18.67 6.27
CA SER A 553 4.02 17.98 5.13
C SER A 553 3.63 16.53 5.44
N ALA A 554 4.35 15.87 6.35
CA ALA A 554 4.01 14.55 6.86
C ALA A 554 3.13 14.60 8.13
N PHE A 555 3.29 15.66 8.92
CA PHE A 555 2.54 15.94 10.16
C PHE A 555 1.87 17.30 10.04
N PRO A 556 0.77 17.41 9.25
CA PRO A 556 -0.10 18.57 9.28
C PRO A 556 -0.92 18.58 10.57
N ALA A 557 -1.45 19.77 10.91
CA ALA A 557 -2.34 19.97 12.05
C ALA A 557 -3.52 18.96 12.06
N GLY A 558 -3.97 18.60 13.27
CA GLY A 558 -5.05 17.63 13.51
C GLY A 558 -4.65 16.15 13.30
N ARG A 559 -3.48 15.85 12.72
CA ARG A 559 -2.97 14.47 12.57
C ARG A 559 -2.49 13.88 13.89
N VAL A 560 -1.79 14.68 14.69
CA VAL A 560 -1.29 14.27 16.01
C VAL A 560 -2.33 14.66 17.07
N GLN A 561 -2.43 13.87 18.12
CA GLN A 561 -3.29 14.12 19.28
C GLN A 561 -2.54 13.73 20.56
N VAL A 562 -2.54 14.59 21.56
CA VAL A 562 -1.79 14.38 22.81
C VAL A 562 -2.70 13.92 23.95
N TYR A 563 -2.27 12.88 24.67
CA TYR A 563 -2.95 12.34 25.84
C TYR A 563 -1.96 12.20 27.02
N ALA A 564 -2.39 12.55 28.22
CA ALA A 564 -1.55 12.61 29.41
C ALA A 564 -2.11 11.71 30.53
N HIS A 565 -1.27 10.82 31.07
CA HIS A 565 -1.69 9.80 32.03
C HIS A 565 -0.92 9.84 33.37
N GLY A 566 0.13 10.66 33.46
CA GLY A 566 1.05 10.68 34.60
C GLY A 566 1.51 9.26 34.97
N ALA A 567 1.35 8.90 36.24
CA ALA A 567 1.75 7.59 36.79
C ALA A 567 0.62 6.55 36.85
N THR A 568 -0.57 6.81 36.26
CA THR A 568 -1.77 5.97 36.46
C THR A 568 -1.71 4.62 35.72
N GLU A 569 -1.02 4.56 34.58
CA GLU A 569 -0.89 3.36 33.74
C GLU A 569 0.54 2.82 33.71
N PRO A 570 1.03 2.16 34.78
CA PRO A 570 2.34 1.54 34.81
C PRO A 570 2.35 0.21 34.03
N VAL A 571 3.35 0.03 33.16
CA VAL A 571 3.63 -1.25 32.47
C VAL A 571 4.59 -2.14 33.26
N ALA A 572 5.25 -1.60 34.28
CA ALA A 572 6.22 -2.31 35.10
C ALA A 572 6.21 -1.86 36.58
N SER A 573 6.86 -2.63 37.46
CA SER A 573 6.90 -2.33 38.89
C SER A 573 7.73 -1.07 39.20
N ASN A 574 7.04 -0.04 39.67
CA ASN A 574 7.62 1.19 40.19
C ASN A 574 8.57 0.98 41.40
N SER A 575 8.62 -0.20 42.01
CA SER A 575 9.54 -0.51 43.11
C SER A 575 11.00 -0.70 42.68
N THR A 576 11.30 -0.69 41.37
CA THR A 576 12.66 -0.90 40.83
C THR A 576 13.08 0.22 39.88
N PRO A 577 14.37 0.60 39.81
CA PRO A 577 14.85 1.60 38.84
C PRO A 577 14.54 1.22 37.38
N ALA A 578 14.61 -0.08 37.04
CA ALA A 578 14.30 -0.60 35.72
C ALA A 578 12.81 -0.47 35.37
N GLY A 579 11.91 -0.86 36.29
CA GLY A 579 10.47 -0.71 36.07
C GLY A 579 10.03 0.76 36.04
N LYS A 580 10.66 1.64 36.83
CA LYS A 580 10.49 3.10 36.70
C LYS A 580 10.93 3.60 35.33
N ALA A 581 12.04 3.11 34.78
CA ALA A 581 12.48 3.47 33.43
C ALA A 581 11.45 3.03 32.36
N GLN A 582 10.90 1.82 32.47
CA GLN A 582 9.85 1.33 31.55
C GLN A 582 8.52 2.10 31.66
N ASN A 583 8.21 2.68 32.83
CA ASN A 583 7.02 3.50 33.01
C ASN A 583 7.18 4.94 32.46
N ARG A 584 8.40 5.50 32.45
CA ARG A 584 8.72 6.77 31.77
C ARG A 584 8.82 6.58 30.26
N ARG A 585 7.67 6.34 29.62
CA ARG A 585 7.51 6.05 28.19
C ARG A 585 6.63 7.09 27.50
N VAL A 586 6.69 7.09 26.17
CA VAL A 586 5.60 7.57 25.32
C VAL A 586 5.00 6.35 24.63
N GLU A 587 3.69 6.27 24.55
CA GLU A 587 2.97 5.22 23.84
C GLU A 587 2.27 5.82 22.63
N ILE A 588 2.43 5.16 21.47
CA ILE A 588 1.89 5.63 20.19
C ILE A 588 0.75 4.70 19.80
N VAL A 589 -0.41 5.30 19.55
CA VAL A 589 -1.59 4.65 19.00
C VAL A 589 -1.84 5.21 17.60
N LEU A 590 -2.01 4.32 16.63
CA LEU A 590 -2.36 4.65 15.26
C LEU A 590 -3.79 4.21 14.98
N GLY A 591 -4.58 5.04 14.28
CA GLY A 591 -5.93 4.65 13.88
C GLY A 591 -6.68 5.66 13.01
N ASN A 592 -7.95 5.34 12.77
CA ASN A 592 -8.97 6.13 12.07
C ASN A 592 -10.25 6.20 12.91
#